data_AF-A0A7N1A3D8-F1
#
_entry.id   AF-A0A7N1A3D8-F1
#
_cell.length_a   1.000
_cell.length_b   1.000
_cell.length_c   1.000
_cell.angle_alpha   90.00
_cell.angle_beta   90.00
_cell.angle_gamma   90.00
#
_symmetry.space_group_name_H-M   'P 1'
#
loop_
_entity.id
_entity.type
_entity.pdbx_description
1 polymer ?
#
loop_
_entity_poly.entity_id
_entity_poly.type
_entity_poly.pdbx_seq_one_letter_code
_entity_poly.pdbx_strand_id
1 'polypeptide(L)'
;MYDMPQKMKGGFHGIRSKQISLVLVALVCTIILIWGCERTSILSSFILQDDQLSQLSRDILIDDSEPRPVLPKDSSQVNDGVESELDKKNNPEEHEQRNHQDTGKIPVDNKDTSGKALTAVEEGIIATGDEMSSDGKTEEAQPQTSEEGNPVDVDQNPENTNPTTDLESTLSNQIFNKSVWTRNEKQVCNYGKGKWVKDESRPLYSGFKCKRWLSAMWACRLTQRTDFAYEKLRWQPKDCDMYDFQGENFLARMRHKTLTFVGDSLGRQQFQSMMCMITGGEDRPEVQDIGKQFGLVKARGSIRPDGWAFWFPSTNTTVLYYWSASLCDLTPIDPSNPKTEVSMHLDRPPAFLQRFLHRIDVLVLNTGHHWNRGKLNANRWVMYVGGRPNTNRRIADIAGAKNFTIHSIVHWVDSQLPKYPGLKAFLRTISPRHFFNGDWNTGGSCDNTTPVSVGKEVMRDESSDSSASRAVWGTRVKLLDITAISQLRDEGHISRYSIKATPGVQDCLHWCLPGVPDTWNELLFAQIL
;
A
#
# COMPACT_ATOMS: atom_id res chain seq x y z
N MET A 1 -45.62 -28.87 -59.98
CA MET A 1 -46.06 -30.26 -60.22
C MET A 1 -45.75 -31.04 -58.95
N TYR A 2 -46.79 -31.29 -58.13
CA TYR A 2 -46.92 -32.23 -56.98
C TYR A 2 -45.86 -32.15 -55.84
N ASP A 3 -46.15 -32.31 -54.54
CA ASP A 3 -47.32 -32.81 -53.82
C ASP A 3 -47.24 -32.39 -52.33
N MET A 4 -48.39 -32.41 -51.64
CA MET A 4 -48.54 -32.30 -50.17
C MET A 4 -47.96 -33.55 -49.47
N PRO A 5 -47.61 -33.55 -48.15
CA PRO A 5 -48.61 -33.99 -47.15
C PRO A 5 -48.49 -33.49 -45.67
N GLN A 6 -49.67 -33.45 -45.06
CA GLN A 6 -50.08 -33.95 -43.73
C GLN A 6 -49.69 -33.29 -42.38
N LYS A 7 -50.78 -32.86 -41.72
CA LYS A 7 -51.02 -32.75 -40.26
C LYS A 7 -50.73 -34.05 -39.51
N MET A 8 -50.08 -33.94 -38.35
CA MET A 8 -50.27 -34.83 -37.21
C MET A 8 -50.78 -34.05 -35.99
N LYS A 9 -51.90 -34.49 -35.44
CA LYS A 9 -52.48 -34.04 -34.16
C LYS A 9 -51.78 -34.79 -33.02
N GLY A 10 -51.24 -34.07 -32.03
CA GLY A 10 -50.80 -34.62 -30.74
C GLY A 10 -51.45 -33.80 -29.61
N GLY A 11 -52.33 -34.44 -28.84
CA GLY A 11 -53.07 -33.81 -27.76
C GLY A 11 -52.20 -33.61 -26.51
N PHE A 12 -52.17 -32.38 -26.00
CA PHE A 12 -51.59 -32.06 -24.70
C PHE A 12 -52.57 -32.43 -23.58
N HIS A 13 -52.15 -33.30 -22.66
CA HIS A 13 -52.83 -33.55 -21.40
C HIS A 13 -52.74 -32.29 -20.53
N GLY A 14 -53.90 -31.77 -20.14
CA GLY A 14 -54.03 -30.59 -19.28
C GLY A 14 -53.57 -30.90 -17.85
N ILE A 15 -52.42 -30.36 -17.47
CA ILE A 15 -52.02 -30.24 -16.06
C ILE A 15 -52.59 -28.90 -15.56
N ARG A 16 -53.49 -28.98 -14.58
CA ARG A 16 -54.17 -27.82 -13.97
C ARG A 16 -53.13 -26.82 -13.43
N SER A 17 -53.18 -25.59 -13.94
CA SER A 17 -52.37 -24.41 -13.58
C SER A 17 -52.10 -24.21 -12.08
N LYS A 18 -53.02 -24.66 -11.20
CA LYS A 18 -52.85 -24.61 -9.73
C LYS A 18 -51.69 -25.48 -9.21
N GLN A 19 -51.37 -26.60 -9.86
CA GLN A 19 -50.27 -27.47 -9.42
C GLN A 19 -48.90 -26.91 -9.81
N ILE A 20 -48.80 -26.24 -10.97
CA ILE A 20 -47.58 -25.56 -11.41
C ILE A 20 -47.23 -24.41 -10.48
N SER A 21 -48.25 -23.67 -10.00
CA SER A 21 -48.06 -22.58 -9.04
C SER A 21 -47.52 -23.04 -7.68
N LEU A 22 -48.01 -24.17 -7.15
CA LEU A 22 -47.52 -24.72 -5.87
C LEU A 22 -46.08 -25.24 -5.96
N VAL A 23 -45.70 -25.86 -7.08
CA VAL A 23 -44.33 -26.34 -7.30
C VAL A 23 -43.35 -25.16 -7.40
N LEU A 24 -43.73 -24.08 -8.07
CA LEU A 24 -42.92 -22.86 -8.16
C LEU A 24 -42.71 -22.19 -6.79
N VAL A 25 -43.76 -22.11 -5.96
CA VAL A 25 -43.65 -21.55 -4.60
C VAL A 25 -42.73 -22.42 -3.73
N ALA A 26 -42.85 -23.75 -3.79
CA ALA A 26 -41.98 -24.65 -3.06
C ALA A 26 -40.50 -24.55 -3.48
N LEU A 27 -40.24 -24.37 -4.78
CA LEU A 27 -38.88 -24.13 -5.31
C LEU A 27 -38.28 -22.80 -4.82
N VAL A 28 -39.07 -21.73 -4.81
CA VAL A 28 -38.61 -20.42 -4.31
C VAL A 28 -38.33 -20.48 -2.80
N CYS A 29 -39.21 -21.12 -2.02
CA CYS A 29 -39.01 -21.27 -0.58
C CYS A 29 -37.78 -22.14 -0.24
N THR A 30 -37.53 -23.21 -0.99
CA THR A 30 -36.32 -24.05 -0.80
C THR A 30 -35.04 -23.31 -1.15
N ILE A 31 -35.04 -22.49 -2.21
CA ILE A 31 -33.90 -21.64 -2.56
C ILE A 31 -33.62 -20.60 -1.46
N ILE A 32 -34.65 -19.95 -0.92
CA ILE A 32 -34.50 -18.97 0.18
C ILE A 32 -33.96 -19.63 1.45
N LEU A 33 -34.42 -20.85 1.78
CA LEU A 33 -33.92 -21.59 2.94
C LEU A 33 -32.47 -22.03 2.76
N ILE A 34 -32.08 -22.48 1.56
CA ILE A 34 -30.68 -22.81 1.25
C ILE A 34 -29.78 -21.57 1.37
N TRP A 35 -30.23 -20.42 0.85
CA TRP A 35 -29.49 -19.16 0.96
C TRP A 35 -29.37 -18.64 2.41
N GLY A 36 -30.43 -18.81 3.22
CA GLY A 36 -30.42 -18.47 4.64
C GLY A 36 -29.50 -19.38 5.47
N CYS A 37 -29.42 -20.67 5.11
CA CYS A 37 -28.57 -21.65 5.78
C CYS A 37 -27.08 -21.46 5.44
N GLU A 38 -26.77 -21.08 4.20
CA GLU A 38 -25.40 -20.69 3.79
C GLU A 38 -24.93 -19.42 4.53
N ARG A 39 -25.80 -18.41 4.66
CA ARG A 39 -25.43 -17.17 5.38
C ARG A 39 -25.21 -17.38 6.88
N THR A 40 -25.93 -18.29 7.51
CA THR A 40 -25.81 -18.58 8.95
C THR A 40 -24.61 -19.49 9.26
N SER A 41 -24.25 -20.44 8.38
CA SER A 41 -23.01 -21.22 8.51
C SER A 41 -21.74 -20.38 8.36
N ILE A 42 -21.82 -19.26 7.64
CA ILE A 42 -20.71 -18.29 7.49
C ILE A 42 -20.47 -17.51 8.79
N LEU A 43 -21.48 -17.26 9.62
CA LEU A 43 -21.32 -16.48 10.86
C LEU A 43 -20.68 -17.28 12.01
N SER A 44 -20.90 -18.59 12.09
CA SER A 44 -20.34 -19.45 13.14
C SER A 44 -18.92 -19.97 12.85
N SER A 45 -18.41 -19.80 11.62
CA SER A 45 -17.05 -20.23 11.23
C SER A 45 -15.97 -19.17 11.43
N PHE A 46 -16.33 -17.91 11.73
CA PHE A 46 -15.36 -16.83 11.93
C PHE A 46 -14.73 -16.78 13.33
N ILE A 47 -15.22 -17.54 14.31
CA ILE A 47 -14.77 -17.40 15.70
C ILE A 47 -13.70 -18.45 16.11
N LEU A 48 -13.46 -19.51 15.33
CA LEU A 48 -12.57 -20.62 15.75
C LEU A 48 -11.33 -20.87 14.88
N GLN A 49 -10.92 -19.93 14.01
CA GLN A 49 -9.91 -20.21 12.97
C GLN A 49 -8.61 -19.39 13.04
N ASP A 50 -8.51 -18.42 13.96
CA ASP A 50 -7.36 -17.49 14.04
C ASP A 50 -6.13 -18.12 14.71
N ASP A 51 -6.32 -18.97 15.72
CA ASP A 51 -5.21 -19.58 16.47
C ASP A 51 -4.42 -20.60 15.60
N GLN A 52 -5.13 -21.27 14.69
CA GLN A 52 -4.57 -22.27 13.77
C GLN A 52 -3.72 -21.68 12.64
N LEU A 53 -4.00 -20.44 12.19
CA LEU A 53 -3.17 -19.78 11.17
C LEU A 53 -1.84 -19.29 11.77
N SER A 54 -1.88 -18.85 13.03
CA SER A 54 -0.69 -18.48 13.79
C SER A 54 0.20 -19.68 14.12
N GLN A 55 -0.40 -20.86 14.33
CA GLN A 55 0.31 -22.13 14.47
C GLN A 55 0.87 -22.59 13.13
N LEU A 56 0.10 -22.56 12.03
CA LEU A 56 0.58 -22.96 10.71
C LEU A 56 1.77 -22.11 10.22
N SER A 57 1.76 -20.80 10.50
CA SER A 57 2.90 -19.93 10.21
C SER A 57 4.13 -20.28 11.06
N ARG A 58 3.95 -20.76 12.30
CA ARG A 58 5.05 -21.22 13.16
C ARG A 58 5.56 -22.60 12.73
N ASP A 59 4.67 -23.52 12.39
CA ASP A 59 5.01 -24.89 12.03
C ASP A 59 5.73 -24.99 10.68
N ILE A 60 5.42 -24.11 9.72
CA ILE A 60 6.16 -24.02 8.44
C ILE A 60 7.56 -23.41 8.63
N LEU A 61 7.76 -22.59 9.67
CA LEU A 61 9.05 -21.95 9.96
C LEU A 61 9.99 -22.80 10.84
N ILE A 62 9.53 -23.96 11.34
CA ILE A 62 10.30 -24.85 12.23
C ILE A 62 10.92 -26.05 11.49
N ASP A 63 10.63 -26.25 10.19
CA ASP A 63 11.24 -27.34 9.41
C ASP A 63 12.65 -26.98 8.89
N ASP A 64 13.59 -26.77 9.82
CA ASP A 64 15.03 -26.75 9.55
C ASP A 64 15.58 -28.17 9.76
N SER A 65 15.43 -29.04 8.76
CA SER A 65 16.31 -30.19 8.59
C SER A 65 17.41 -29.84 7.59
N GLU A 66 18.60 -29.49 8.11
CA GLU A 66 19.81 -29.29 7.31
C GLU A 66 20.15 -30.53 6.44
N PRO A 67 20.47 -30.38 5.15
CA PRO A 67 21.24 -31.37 4.42
C PRO A 67 22.73 -31.11 4.62
N ARG A 68 23.40 -32.08 5.26
CA ARG A 68 24.85 -32.16 5.40
C ARG A 68 25.54 -32.24 4.01
N PRO A 69 26.65 -31.51 3.75
CA PRO A 69 27.30 -31.55 2.45
C PRO A 69 28.11 -32.85 2.27
N VAL A 70 27.87 -33.56 1.17
CA VAL A 70 28.64 -34.72 0.72
C VAL A 70 29.81 -34.23 -0.15
N LEU A 71 31.04 -34.43 0.33
CA LEU A 71 32.26 -34.33 -0.48
C LEU A 71 32.36 -35.49 -1.46
N PRO A 72 32.79 -35.27 -2.72
CA PRO A 72 33.52 -36.27 -3.49
C PRO A 72 35.03 -36.10 -3.33
N LYS A 73 35.70 -37.24 -3.17
CA LYS A 73 37.15 -37.43 -3.03
C LYS A 73 37.91 -37.16 -4.34
N ASP A 74 39.14 -36.68 -4.17
CA ASP A 74 40.21 -36.57 -5.16
C ASP A 74 40.59 -37.90 -5.84
N SER A 75 41.07 -37.79 -7.08
CA SER A 75 42.08 -38.68 -7.65
C SER A 75 43.14 -37.88 -8.44
N SER A 76 44.33 -37.88 -7.84
CA SER A 76 45.70 -37.51 -8.26
C SER A 76 46.13 -37.60 -9.74
N GLN A 77 47.04 -36.69 -10.15
CA GLN A 77 48.45 -36.88 -10.63
C GLN A 77 48.88 -35.62 -11.44
N VAL A 78 49.83 -34.74 -11.03
CA VAL A 78 51.30 -34.79 -10.82
C VAL A 78 52.16 -34.57 -12.10
N ASN A 79 53.19 -33.69 -11.95
CA ASN A 79 54.32 -33.25 -12.82
C ASN A 79 54.16 -31.87 -13.51
N ASP A 80 55.15 -30.96 -13.65
CA ASP A 80 56.46 -30.66 -13.03
C ASP A 80 57.03 -29.37 -13.71
N GLY A 81 57.86 -28.56 -13.01
CA GLY A 81 58.91 -27.62 -13.54
C GLY A 81 58.50 -26.32 -14.27
N VAL A 82 58.74 -25.07 -13.78
CA VAL A 82 60.00 -24.24 -13.77
C VAL A 82 60.47 -23.90 -15.21
N GLU A 83 60.64 -22.65 -15.72
CA GLU A 83 61.44 -21.49 -15.27
C GLU A 83 61.13 -20.17 -16.07
N SER A 84 61.76 -19.06 -15.64
CA SER A 84 61.74 -17.63 -16.04
C SER A 84 62.20 -17.29 -17.48
N GLU A 85 61.98 -16.11 -18.11
CA GLU A 85 62.54 -14.77 -17.82
C GLU A 85 61.91 -13.63 -18.70
N LEU A 86 61.69 -12.46 -18.07
CA LEU A 86 62.05 -11.08 -18.47
C LEU A 86 62.04 -10.62 -19.96
N ASP A 87 61.40 -9.47 -20.25
CA ASP A 87 62.16 -8.20 -20.42
C ASP A 87 61.32 -6.90 -20.40
N LYS A 88 62.00 -5.81 -20.05
CA LYS A 88 61.52 -4.44 -19.72
C LYS A 88 61.60 -3.43 -20.89
N LYS A 89 61.02 -2.25 -20.62
CA LYS A 89 61.34 -0.85 -21.08
C LYS A 89 60.32 -0.26 -22.06
N ASN A 90 59.95 1.02 -22.03
CA ASN A 90 60.23 2.19 -21.19
C ASN A 90 59.21 3.30 -21.56
N ASN A 91 58.88 4.18 -20.60
CA ASN A 91 58.26 5.51 -20.77
C ASN A 91 59.31 6.52 -21.34
N PRO A 92 59.02 7.80 -21.73
CA PRO A 92 58.27 8.79 -20.91
C PRO A 92 57.49 9.92 -21.66
N GLU A 93 56.94 10.81 -20.81
CA GLU A 93 56.18 12.08 -20.93
C GLU A 93 56.79 13.15 -21.89
N GLU A 94 56.14 14.22 -22.39
CA GLU A 94 55.51 15.38 -21.72
C GLU A 94 54.74 16.32 -22.71
N HIS A 95 53.80 17.12 -22.15
CA HIS A 95 53.35 18.51 -22.46
C HIS A 95 53.20 19.08 -23.90
N GLU A 96 52.03 19.67 -24.21
CA GLU A 96 51.83 21.15 -24.26
C GLU A 96 50.37 21.59 -24.57
N GLN A 97 50.01 22.78 -24.05
CA GLN A 97 48.74 23.49 -24.19
C GLN A 97 48.69 24.35 -25.47
N ARG A 98 47.50 24.63 -26.04
CA ARG A 98 46.94 26.00 -26.23
C ARG A 98 45.62 26.06 -27.02
N ASN A 99 44.87 27.10 -26.64
CA ASN A 99 43.56 27.59 -27.10
C ASN A 99 43.45 27.95 -28.59
N HIS A 100 42.22 27.90 -29.12
CA HIS A 100 41.61 29.05 -29.81
C HIS A 100 40.07 28.98 -29.88
N GLN A 101 39.41 30.08 -29.46
CA GLN A 101 38.07 30.49 -29.87
C GLN A 101 38.08 30.94 -31.34
N ASP A 102 37.01 30.71 -32.11
CA ASP A 102 36.14 31.78 -32.61
C ASP A 102 34.81 31.28 -33.27
N THR A 103 33.89 32.23 -33.31
CA THR A 103 32.48 32.42 -33.70
C THR A 103 31.88 31.82 -34.99
N GLY A 104 30.54 31.72 -35.01
CA GLY A 104 29.72 31.66 -36.25
C GLY A 104 28.27 31.19 -36.07
N LYS A 105 27.28 32.05 -36.39
CA LYS A 105 25.81 31.87 -36.26
C LYS A 105 25.17 31.06 -37.43
N ILE A 106 24.18 30.19 -37.11
CA ILE A 106 22.77 29.99 -37.62
C ILE A 106 22.50 30.11 -39.16
N PRO A 107 21.52 29.41 -39.83
CA PRO A 107 20.39 28.54 -39.42
C PRO A 107 20.18 27.23 -40.25
N VAL A 108 19.15 26.44 -39.91
CA VAL A 108 18.01 26.00 -40.79
C VAL A 108 17.53 24.57 -40.47
N ASP A 109 16.19 24.46 -40.40
CA ASP A 109 15.34 23.28 -40.34
C ASP A 109 15.75 22.08 -41.23
N ASN A 110 15.55 20.86 -40.72
CA ASN A 110 14.46 19.98 -41.21
C ASN A 110 14.41 18.63 -40.50
N LYS A 111 13.17 18.27 -40.17
CA LYS A 111 12.47 16.98 -40.34
C LYS A 111 13.23 15.65 -40.49
N ASP A 112 12.47 14.64 -40.04
CA ASP A 112 12.55 13.20 -40.30
C ASP A 112 13.45 12.41 -39.34
N THR A 113 13.04 11.28 -38.77
CA THR A 113 12.09 10.27 -39.26
C THR A 113 11.52 9.46 -38.10
N SER A 114 10.24 9.08 -38.22
CA SER A 114 9.60 8.10 -37.36
C SER A 114 10.21 6.71 -37.55
N GLY A 115 10.81 6.16 -36.49
CA GLY A 115 11.14 4.74 -36.39
C GLY A 115 10.16 4.07 -35.44
N LYS A 116 9.27 3.23 -35.99
CA LYS A 116 8.35 2.34 -35.26
C LYS A 116 9.10 1.54 -34.19
N ALA A 117 8.66 1.63 -32.94
CA ALA A 117 9.07 0.73 -31.87
C ALA A 117 7.85 0.16 -31.15
N LEU A 118 7.81 -1.17 -31.20
CA LEU A 118 6.98 -2.16 -30.51
C LEU A 118 6.19 -1.69 -29.28
N THR A 119 4.89 -1.91 -29.38
CA THR A 119 3.82 -1.70 -28.42
C THR A 119 4.02 -2.48 -27.12
N ALA A 120 4.12 -1.79 -25.99
CA ALA A 120 3.72 -2.29 -24.68
C ALA A 120 2.27 -1.84 -24.46
N VAL A 121 1.40 -2.81 -24.20
CA VAL A 121 -0.06 -2.68 -24.16
C VAL A 121 -0.48 -1.71 -23.05
N GLU A 122 -1.02 -0.57 -23.49
CA GLU A 122 -1.94 0.30 -22.78
C GLU A 122 -3.13 0.51 -23.75
N GLU A 123 -4.30 0.92 -23.21
CA GLU A 123 -5.62 1.04 -23.86
C GLU A 123 -6.45 -0.24 -23.81
N GLY A 124 -7.75 -0.24 -23.59
CA GLY A 124 -8.78 0.79 -23.81
C GLY A 124 -9.98 -0.01 -24.33
N ILE A 125 -11.08 -0.05 -23.58
CA ILE A 125 -12.20 -0.95 -23.91
C ILE A 125 -13.17 -0.25 -24.86
N ILE A 126 -13.38 -0.89 -26.01
CA ILE A 126 -14.41 -0.62 -27.00
C ILE A 126 -15.76 -0.98 -26.38
N ALA A 127 -16.65 0.01 -26.28
CA ALA A 127 -18.07 -0.22 -26.01
C ALA A 127 -18.81 -0.43 -27.35
N THR A 128 -19.42 -1.59 -27.51
CA THR A 128 -20.53 -1.80 -28.46
C THR A 128 -21.77 -2.04 -27.63
N GLY A 129 -22.75 -1.15 -27.73
CA GLY A 129 -24.04 -1.28 -27.07
C GLY A 129 -25.07 -0.45 -27.81
N ASP A 130 -25.96 -1.17 -28.50
CA ASP A 130 -27.15 -0.67 -29.16
C ASP A 130 -28.10 0.06 -28.20
N GLU A 131 -28.77 1.08 -28.73
CA GLU A 131 -29.86 1.81 -28.07
C GLU A 131 -31.11 0.92 -27.90
N MET A 132 -31.78 1.04 -26.73
CA MET A 132 -33.24 1.04 -26.69
C MET A 132 -33.75 1.75 -25.41
N SER A 133 -34.28 2.95 -25.65
CA SER A 133 -35.40 3.64 -24.98
C SER A 133 -36.20 2.89 -23.89
N SER A 134 -36.47 3.57 -22.77
CA SER A 134 -37.86 3.90 -22.37
C SER A 134 -37.94 4.99 -21.29
N ASP A 135 -38.86 5.92 -21.54
CA ASP A 135 -39.28 7.05 -20.71
C ASP A 135 -40.00 6.67 -19.41
N GLY A 136 -39.98 7.58 -18.43
CA GLY A 136 -40.91 7.58 -17.30
C GLY A 136 -40.70 8.73 -16.32
N LYS A 137 -41.41 9.85 -16.54
CA LYS A 137 -41.76 10.89 -15.54
C LYS A 137 -42.47 10.24 -14.33
N THR A 138 -42.54 10.79 -13.10
CA THR A 138 -43.07 12.11 -12.71
C THR A 138 -42.86 12.36 -11.20
N GLU A 139 -42.63 13.63 -10.84
CA GLU A 139 -43.14 14.45 -9.71
C GLU A 139 -43.05 14.05 -8.21
N GLU A 140 -42.31 14.92 -7.49
CA GLU A 140 -42.65 15.72 -6.28
C GLU A 140 -43.58 15.19 -5.17
N ALA A 141 -43.10 15.26 -3.92
CA ALA A 141 -43.69 16.10 -2.86
C ALA A 141 -42.84 16.10 -1.57
N GLN A 142 -42.46 17.29 -1.07
CA GLN A 142 -42.20 17.57 0.35
C GLN A 142 -43.54 17.99 1.03
N PRO A 143 -43.66 17.95 2.39
CA PRO A 143 -43.33 19.13 3.21
C PRO A 143 -42.75 18.86 4.64
N GLN A 144 -41.88 19.79 5.08
CA GLN A 144 -41.79 20.54 6.37
C GLN A 144 -42.67 20.09 7.58
N THR A 145 -42.35 20.22 8.90
CA THR A 145 -41.50 21.14 9.72
C THR A 145 -41.53 20.74 11.23
N SER A 146 -40.63 21.37 12.01
CA SER A 146 -40.71 21.89 13.42
C SER A 146 -40.51 21.00 14.68
N GLU A 147 -39.32 21.17 15.29
CA GLU A 147 -38.97 21.80 16.59
C GLU A 147 -39.58 21.43 17.98
N GLU A 148 -38.61 21.22 18.91
CA GLU A 148 -38.44 21.68 20.31
C GLU A 148 -39.29 21.18 21.51
N GLY A 149 -38.56 20.89 22.61
CA GLY A 149 -39.06 21.00 23.99
C GLY A 149 -38.49 20.01 25.03
N ASN A 150 -37.50 20.44 25.82
CA ASN A 150 -37.21 20.04 27.22
C ASN A 150 -37.56 21.26 28.11
N PRO A 151 -37.74 21.23 29.47
CA PRO A 151 -36.80 20.66 30.48
C PRO A 151 -37.37 20.28 31.90
N VAL A 152 -36.48 19.97 32.86
CA VAL A 152 -36.39 20.36 34.31
C VAL A 152 -36.26 19.26 35.39
N ASP A 153 -35.32 19.54 36.31
CA ASP A 153 -34.76 18.91 37.54
C ASP A 153 -35.70 18.54 38.72
N VAL A 154 -35.18 17.79 39.73
CA VAL A 154 -34.99 18.23 41.16
C VAL A 154 -34.41 17.10 42.09
N ASP A 155 -33.20 17.35 42.56
CA ASP A 155 -32.51 17.29 43.88
C ASP A 155 -33.05 16.59 45.20
N GLN A 156 -32.07 16.17 46.05
CA GLN A 156 -31.99 16.09 47.55
C GLN A 156 -31.91 14.75 48.38
N ASN A 157 -31.09 14.85 49.45
CA ASN A 157 -30.29 13.94 50.33
C ASN A 157 -31.05 13.49 51.64
N PRO A 158 -30.44 13.11 52.81
CA PRO A 158 -29.60 11.96 53.27
C PRO A 158 -30.09 11.22 54.59
N GLU A 159 -29.21 10.35 55.15
CA GLU A 159 -29.00 9.94 56.58
C GLU A 159 -29.62 8.66 57.22
N ASN A 160 -28.75 7.72 57.69
CA ASN A 160 -28.45 7.37 59.11
C ASN A 160 -28.23 5.86 59.51
N THR A 161 -27.03 5.61 60.08
CA THR A 161 -26.62 4.74 61.23
C THR A 161 -26.77 3.19 61.30
N ASN A 162 -25.62 2.48 61.18
CA ASN A 162 -24.87 1.54 62.09
C ASN A 162 -25.59 0.49 63.01
N PRO A 163 -24.87 -0.49 63.65
CA PRO A 163 -24.09 -1.64 63.12
C PRO A 163 -24.31 -2.96 63.95
N THR A 164 -23.97 -4.17 63.47
CA THR A 164 -23.30 -5.25 64.28
C THR A 164 -23.01 -6.57 63.54
N THR A 165 -21.82 -7.10 63.84
CA THR A 165 -21.33 -8.50 63.91
C THR A 165 -21.01 -9.31 62.64
N ASP A 166 -19.74 -9.15 62.25
CA ASP A 166 -18.71 -10.16 61.95
C ASP A 166 -19.05 -11.64 62.17
N LEU A 167 -18.65 -12.52 61.23
CA LEU A 167 -17.49 -13.43 61.41
C LEU A 167 -17.31 -14.39 60.20
N GLU A 168 -16.87 -13.90 59.03
CA GLU A 168 -16.39 -14.79 57.96
C GLU A 168 -15.49 -14.09 56.90
N SER A 169 -14.47 -13.33 57.30
CA SER A 169 -13.59 -12.63 56.33
C SER A 169 -12.09 -12.60 56.65
N THR A 170 -11.58 -13.51 57.48
CA THR A 170 -10.17 -13.46 57.93
C THR A 170 -9.26 -14.52 57.32
N LEU A 171 -9.57 -15.06 56.13
CA LEU A 171 -8.68 -16.01 55.45
C LEU A 171 -8.47 -15.79 53.95
N SER A 172 -8.63 -14.57 53.44
CA SER A 172 -8.40 -14.31 52.00
C SER A 172 -7.59 -13.05 51.63
N ASN A 173 -7.06 -12.30 52.60
CA ASN A 173 -6.39 -11.01 52.32
C ASN A 173 -4.88 -10.98 52.61
N GLN A 174 -4.19 -12.13 52.62
CA GLN A 174 -2.74 -12.16 52.87
C GLN A 174 -1.86 -12.74 51.76
N ILE A 175 -2.39 -12.98 50.55
CA ILE A 175 -1.58 -13.29 49.38
C ILE A 175 -2.14 -12.50 48.20
N PHE A 176 -1.72 -11.25 48.05
CA PHE A 176 -1.46 -10.56 46.76
C PHE A 176 -1.01 -9.10 47.03
N ASN A 177 -0.07 -8.91 47.95
CA ASN A 177 0.77 -7.70 47.96
C ASN A 177 1.81 -7.83 46.83
N LYS A 178 1.33 -7.77 45.58
CA LYS A 178 2.20 -7.56 44.43
C LYS A 178 2.32 -6.05 44.28
N SER A 179 3.40 -5.53 44.86
CA SER A 179 4.03 -4.25 44.54
C SER A 179 3.40 -3.57 43.32
N VAL A 180 2.71 -2.46 43.56
CA VAL A 180 2.41 -1.48 42.52
C VAL A 180 3.75 -0.96 42.04
N TRP A 181 4.30 -1.61 41.02
CA TRP A 181 5.29 -0.99 40.17
C TRP A 181 4.53 0.12 39.45
N THR A 182 4.56 1.34 39.98
CA THR A 182 4.37 2.55 39.17
C THR A 182 5.54 2.59 38.19
N ARG A 183 5.47 1.74 37.18
CA ARG A 183 6.19 1.94 35.96
C ARG A 183 5.46 3.10 35.32
N ASN A 184 6.06 4.28 35.38
CA ASN A 184 5.69 5.38 34.52
C ASN A 184 6.06 4.97 33.09
N GLU A 185 5.36 3.95 32.56
CA GLU A 185 5.42 3.56 31.16
C GLU A 185 4.83 4.76 30.44
N LYS A 186 5.71 5.59 29.84
CA LYS A 186 5.28 6.57 28.85
C LYS A 186 4.38 5.82 27.88
N GLN A 187 3.08 6.10 27.96
CA GLN A 187 2.08 5.49 27.09
C GLN A 187 2.58 5.66 25.65
N VAL A 188 2.70 4.56 24.92
CA VAL A 188 3.13 4.60 23.52
C VAL A 188 2.10 5.41 22.76
N CYS A 189 2.52 6.54 22.19
CA CYS A 189 1.63 7.43 21.46
C CYS A 189 1.00 6.71 20.26
N ASN A 190 -0.32 6.80 20.14
CA ASN A 190 -1.05 6.38 18.95
C ASN A 190 -1.29 7.59 18.04
N TYR A 191 -0.37 7.81 17.11
CA TYR A 191 -0.44 8.89 16.14
C TYR A 191 -1.65 8.82 15.18
N GLY A 192 -2.34 7.67 15.11
CA GLY A 192 -3.57 7.49 14.34
C GLY A 192 -4.83 8.03 15.02
N LYS A 193 -4.75 8.41 16.31
CA LYS A 193 -5.83 9.06 17.07
C LYS A 193 -5.67 10.56 17.05
N GLY A 194 -6.76 11.30 16.89
CA GLY A 194 -6.68 12.75 16.69
C GLY A 194 -7.82 13.29 15.86
N LYS A 195 -7.59 14.47 15.28
CA LYS A 195 -8.57 15.18 14.45
C LYS A 195 -7.91 15.96 13.32
N TRP A 196 -8.64 16.16 12.23
CA TRP A 196 -8.23 17.07 11.18
C TRP A 196 -8.57 18.52 11.55
N VAL A 197 -7.58 19.40 11.44
CA VAL A 197 -7.72 20.84 11.71
C VAL A 197 -7.27 21.65 10.51
N LYS A 198 -7.80 22.87 10.39
CA LYS A 198 -7.31 23.84 9.42
C LYS A 198 -5.99 24.44 9.91
N ASP A 199 -5.04 24.62 9.00
CA ASP A 199 -3.74 25.18 9.26
C ASP A 199 -3.34 26.12 8.12
N GLU A 200 -3.26 27.42 8.41
CA GLU A 200 -2.99 28.44 7.41
C GLU A 200 -1.54 28.41 6.90
N SER A 201 -0.61 27.80 7.66
CA SER A 201 0.80 27.65 7.28
C SER A 201 1.03 26.63 6.15
N ARG A 202 0.01 25.84 5.82
CA ARG A 202 0.02 24.82 4.77
C ARG A 202 -0.17 25.42 3.36
N PRO A 203 0.14 24.68 2.28
CA PRO A 203 0.91 23.44 2.25
C PRO A 203 2.39 23.66 2.59
N LEU A 204 3.10 22.58 2.96
CA LEU A 204 4.52 22.64 3.33
C LEU A 204 5.45 22.98 2.15
N TYR A 205 4.94 22.87 0.92
CA TYR A 205 5.63 23.22 -0.30
C TYR A 205 4.62 23.59 -1.39
N SER A 206 5.07 24.31 -2.42
CA SER A 206 4.21 24.64 -3.56
C SER A 206 4.10 23.46 -4.53
N GLY A 207 2.88 22.98 -4.79
CA GLY A 207 2.61 21.95 -5.80
C GLY A 207 3.00 22.37 -7.23
N PHE A 208 3.13 23.67 -7.51
CA PHE A 208 3.64 24.15 -8.80
C PHE A 208 5.16 23.99 -8.94
N LYS A 209 5.89 24.02 -7.83
CA LYS A 209 7.37 24.09 -7.84
C LYS A 209 8.04 22.72 -7.79
N CYS A 210 7.44 21.73 -7.14
CA CYS A 210 8.06 20.41 -6.90
C CYS A 210 8.20 19.50 -8.15
N LYS A 211 8.51 20.06 -9.32
CA LYS A 211 8.51 19.37 -10.62
C LYS A 211 9.60 18.30 -10.73
N ARG A 212 10.72 18.45 -10.02
CA ARG A 212 11.84 17.50 -10.06
C ARG A 212 11.49 16.16 -9.41
N TRP A 213 10.73 16.20 -8.32
CA TRP A 213 10.49 15.03 -7.47
C TRP A 213 9.11 14.42 -7.70
N LEU A 214 8.12 15.26 -8.02
CA LEU A 214 6.73 14.87 -8.16
C LEU A 214 6.42 14.45 -9.60
N SER A 215 5.77 13.29 -9.76
CA SER A 215 5.25 12.90 -11.05
C SER A 215 4.09 13.80 -11.47
N ALA A 216 4.10 14.24 -12.72
CA ALA A 216 3.07 15.13 -13.26
C ALA A 216 1.64 14.54 -13.18
N MET A 217 1.50 13.20 -13.10
CA MET A 217 0.21 12.53 -12.90
C MET A 217 -0.42 12.79 -11.52
N TRP A 218 0.36 13.17 -10.50
CA TRP A 218 -0.11 13.43 -9.13
C TRP A 218 -0.02 14.91 -8.74
N ALA A 219 0.55 15.74 -9.62
CA ALA A 219 0.70 17.17 -9.43
C ALA A 219 -0.59 17.91 -9.83
N CYS A 220 -1.63 17.84 -9.02
CA CYS A 220 -2.95 18.40 -9.36
C CYS A 220 -2.93 19.91 -9.62
N ARG A 221 -1.99 20.66 -9.02
CA ARG A 221 -1.75 22.08 -9.34
C ARG A 221 -1.33 22.32 -10.80
N LEU A 222 -0.80 21.31 -11.49
CA LEU A 222 -0.43 21.38 -12.91
C LEU A 222 -1.54 20.89 -13.85
N THR A 223 -2.73 20.65 -13.32
CA THR A 223 -3.92 20.20 -14.07
C THR A 223 -4.99 21.29 -14.07
N GLN A 224 -6.19 20.94 -14.52
CA GLN A 224 -7.36 21.81 -14.58
C GLN A 224 -8.10 21.89 -13.23
N ARG A 225 -7.58 21.26 -12.16
CA ARG A 225 -8.15 21.36 -10.81
C ARG A 225 -8.07 22.80 -10.29
N THR A 226 -9.14 23.26 -9.65
CA THR A 226 -9.23 24.65 -9.13
C THR A 226 -9.52 24.70 -7.64
N ASP A 227 -10.09 23.64 -7.06
CA ASP A 227 -10.32 23.48 -5.64
C ASP A 227 -9.06 22.94 -4.94
N PHE A 228 -8.49 23.72 -4.02
CA PHE A 228 -7.27 23.35 -3.28
C PHE A 228 -7.39 23.58 -1.77
N ALA A 229 -8.60 23.72 -1.26
CA ALA A 229 -8.84 23.92 0.17
C ALA A 229 -8.36 22.72 1.02
N TYR A 230 -8.36 21.51 0.44
CA TYR A 230 -7.85 20.29 1.08
C TYR A 230 -6.36 20.36 1.43
N GLU A 231 -5.57 21.19 0.74
CA GLU A 231 -4.14 21.38 1.03
C GLU A 231 -3.92 22.10 2.36
N LYS A 232 -4.94 22.79 2.91
CA LYS A 232 -4.88 23.59 4.15
C LYS A 232 -5.18 22.79 5.43
N LEU A 233 -5.14 21.46 5.35
CA LEU A 233 -5.50 20.60 6.46
C LEU A 233 -4.28 19.92 7.07
N ARG A 234 -4.26 19.84 8.40
CA ARG A 234 -3.25 19.15 9.19
C ARG A 234 -3.93 18.16 10.13
N TRP A 235 -3.30 16.99 10.30
CA TRP A 235 -3.71 16.05 11.34
C TRP A 235 -3.12 16.49 12.68
N GLN A 236 -3.96 16.60 13.70
CA GLN A 236 -3.52 16.87 15.07
C GLN A 236 -3.75 15.60 15.91
N PRO A 237 -2.69 14.86 16.26
CA PRO A 237 -2.86 13.66 17.04
C PRO A 237 -3.32 14.01 18.46
N LYS A 238 -4.09 13.10 19.07
CA LYS A 238 -4.59 13.23 20.44
C LYS A 238 -3.57 12.63 21.40
N ASP A 239 -3.34 13.31 22.54
CA ASP A 239 -2.48 12.83 23.62
C ASP A 239 -1.02 12.56 23.20
N CYS A 240 -0.58 13.20 22.12
CA CYS A 240 0.72 13.00 21.49
C CYS A 240 1.34 14.32 21.05
N ASP A 241 2.65 14.45 21.28
CA ASP A 241 3.43 15.52 20.68
C ASP A 241 3.80 15.17 19.24
N MET A 242 3.49 16.09 18.31
CA MET A 242 3.90 16.01 16.92
C MET A 242 4.42 17.39 16.48
N TYR A 243 5.75 17.50 16.41
CA TYR A 243 6.42 18.72 15.98
C TYR A 243 6.15 19.01 14.51
N ASP A 244 6.09 20.29 14.16
CA ASP A 244 5.93 20.71 12.78
C ASP A 244 7.12 20.25 11.93
N PHE A 245 6.80 19.72 10.75
CA PHE A 245 7.82 19.24 9.83
C PHE A 245 8.59 20.41 9.21
N GLN A 246 9.92 20.33 9.25
CA GLN A 246 10.80 21.19 8.46
C GLN A 246 11.89 20.32 7.81
N GLY A 247 12.20 20.59 6.53
CA GLY A 247 13.15 19.78 5.77
C GLY A 247 14.55 19.72 6.40
N GLU A 248 15.06 20.86 6.89
CA GLU A 248 16.33 20.93 7.61
C GLU A 248 16.31 20.09 8.89
N ASN A 249 15.18 20.15 9.61
CA ASN A 249 14.99 19.37 10.80
C ASN A 249 15.05 17.87 10.48
N PHE A 250 14.28 17.43 9.49
CA PHE A 250 14.30 16.04 9.03
C PHE A 250 15.71 15.58 8.65
N LEU A 251 16.42 16.34 7.80
CA LEU A 251 17.77 16.02 7.36
C LEU A 251 18.77 15.95 8.51
N ALA A 252 18.63 16.80 9.54
CA ALA A 252 19.47 16.73 10.73
C ALA A 252 19.26 15.41 11.52
N ARG A 253 18.02 14.93 11.64
CA ARG A 253 17.71 13.65 12.32
C ARG A 253 18.13 12.43 11.50
N MET A 254 18.08 12.56 10.18
CA MET A 254 18.45 11.53 9.20
C MET A 254 19.92 11.62 8.75
N ARG A 255 20.73 12.44 9.41
CA ARG A 255 22.15 12.60 9.08
C ARG A 255 22.86 11.24 9.10
N HIS A 256 23.60 10.95 8.03
CA HIS A 256 24.29 9.68 7.77
C HIS A 256 23.39 8.45 7.68
N LYS A 257 22.09 8.62 7.44
CA LYS A 257 21.11 7.53 7.41
C LYS A 257 20.41 7.42 6.05
N THR A 258 19.89 6.22 5.79
CA THR A 258 19.09 5.90 4.61
C THR A 258 17.64 5.61 5.00
N LEU A 259 16.70 6.43 4.52
CA LEU A 259 15.26 6.15 4.52
C LEU A 259 14.87 5.46 3.23
N THR A 260 14.23 4.29 3.33
CA THR A 260 13.83 3.47 2.19
C THR A 260 12.35 3.12 2.25
N PHE A 261 11.62 3.52 1.21
CA PHE A 261 10.24 3.10 0.95
C PHE A 261 10.23 1.89 0.00
N VAL A 262 9.57 0.81 0.38
CA VAL A 262 9.40 -0.38 -0.47
C VAL A 262 7.92 -0.71 -0.59
N GLY A 263 7.39 -0.70 -1.81
CA GLY A 263 5.98 -1.02 -2.00
C GLY A 263 5.42 -0.63 -3.36
N ASP A 264 4.10 -0.39 -3.38
CA ASP A 264 3.32 -0.06 -4.58
C ASP A 264 3.35 1.44 -4.95
N SER A 265 2.43 1.86 -5.84
CA SER A 265 2.30 3.25 -6.31
C SER A 265 2.02 4.26 -5.19
N LEU A 266 1.35 3.87 -4.10
CA LEU A 266 1.10 4.73 -2.95
C LEU A 266 2.32 4.83 -2.04
N GLY A 267 3.19 3.82 -2.05
CA GLY A 267 4.55 3.95 -1.48
C GLY A 267 5.38 4.98 -2.24
N ARG A 268 5.28 4.95 -3.58
CA ARG A 268 5.93 5.95 -4.44
C ARG A 268 5.39 7.36 -4.19
N GLN A 269 4.08 7.54 -4.00
CA GLN A 269 3.52 8.85 -3.64
C GLN A 269 4.08 9.37 -2.33
N GLN A 270 4.15 8.52 -1.31
CA GLN A 270 4.72 8.90 -0.02
C GLN A 270 6.20 9.30 -0.15
N PHE A 271 6.99 8.55 -0.93
CA PHE A 271 8.37 8.92 -1.25
C PHE A 271 8.47 10.27 -1.97
N GLN A 272 7.66 10.51 -3.00
CA GLN A 272 7.70 11.77 -3.76
C GLN A 272 7.26 12.97 -2.91
N SER A 273 6.23 12.78 -2.07
CA SER A 273 5.82 13.75 -1.04
C SER A 273 6.99 14.06 -0.10
N MET A 274 7.68 13.03 0.42
CA MET A 274 8.82 13.22 1.32
C MET A 274 9.93 14.05 0.66
N MET A 275 10.26 13.74 -0.61
CA MET A 275 11.24 14.52 -1.37
C MET A 275 10.80 15.99 -1.52
N CYS A 276 9.54 16.25 -1.85
CA CYS A 276 9.01 17.61 -1.92
C CYS A 276 9.07 18.34 -0.56
N MET A 277 8.67 17.67 0.52
CA MET A 277 8.69 18.25 1.86
C MET A 277 10.11 18.59 2.31
N ILE A 278 11.08 17.71 2.06
CA ILE A 278 12.49 17.93 2.42
C ILE A 278 13.07 19.12 1.66
N THR A 279 12.79 19.24 0.35
CA THR A 279 13.37 20.33 -0.45
C THR A 279 12.57 21.64 -0.42
N GLY A 280 11.41 21.66 0.26
CA GLY A 280 10.45 22.77 0.18
C GLY A 280 9.81 22.92 -1.20
N GLY A 281 9.82 21.85 -2.01
CA GLY A 281 9.38 21.85 -3.40
C GLY A 281 10.31 22.57 -4.37
N GLU A 282 11.46 23.06 -3.91
CA GLU A 282 12.45 23.72 -4.77
C GLU A 282 13.34 22.70 -5.47
N ASP A 283 13.93 23.12 -6.60
CA ASP A 283 15.02 22.38 -7.24
C ASP A 283 16.30 22.53 -6.40
N ARG A 284 16.92 21.39 -6.10
CA ARG A 284 18.12 21.27 -5.27
C ARG A 284 19.16 20.50 -6.08
N PRO A 285 19.90 21.16 -6.98
CA PRO A 285 20.81 20.49 -7.90
C PRO A 285 21.94 19.73 -7.19
N GLU A 286 22.23 20.08 -5.94
CA GLU A 286 23.15 19.37 -5.06
C GLU A 286 22.67 17.97 -4.67
N VAL A 287 21.37 17.67 -4.79
CA VAL A 287 20.80 16.36 -4.49
C VAL A 287 21.03 15.42 -5.67
N GLN A 288 21.83 14.38 -5.43
CA GLN A 288 22.34 13.50 -6.47
C GLN A 288 21.49 12.23 -6.58
N ASP A 289 21.22 11.79 -7.81
CA ASP A 289 20.66 10.46 -8.07
C ASP A 289 21.77 9.41 -7.98
N ILE A 290 21.69 8.57 -6.96
CA ILE A 290 22.62 7.47 -6.71
C ILE A 290 21.95 6.10 -6.92
N GLY A 291 20.83 6.04 -7.65
CA GLY A 291 20.05 4.81 -7.88
C GLY A 291 20.87 3.63 -8.41
N LYS A 292 21.89 3.89 -9.23
CA LYS A 292 22.83 2.86 -9.73
C LYS A 292 23.53 2.09 -8.61
N GLN A 293 23.86 2.74 -7.49
CA GLN A 293 24.51 2.10 -6.34
C GLN A 293 23.59 1.09 -5.62
N PHE A 294 22.29 1.16 -5.89
CA PHE A 294 21.25 0.27 -5.36
C PHE A 294 20.69 -0.66 -6.45
N GLY A 295 21.35 -0.74 -7.61
CA GLY A 295 20.88 -1.54 -8.74
C GLY A 295 19.61 -1.02 -9.41
N LEU A 296 19.20 0.22 -9.13
CA LEU A 296 17.97 0.85 -9.66
C LEU A 296 18.24 1.42 -11.06
N VAL A 297 18.60 0.55 -11.98
CA VAL A 297 18.88 0.91 -13.38
C VAL A 297 17.62 0.64 -14.20
N LYS A 298 17.30 1.57 -15.11
CA LYS A 298 16.22 1.38 -16.07
C LYS A 298 16.57 0.23 -17.01
N ALA A 299 15.87 -0.90 -16.87
CA ALA A 299 16.04 -2.05 -17.76
C ALA A 299 15.66 -1.68 -19.21
N ARG A 300 16.28 -2.35 -20.18
CA ARG A 300 16.03 -2.13 -21.61
C ARG A 300 14.54 -2.35 -21.92
N GLY A 301 13.90 -1.39 -22.58
CA GLY A 301 12.48 -1.45 -22.93
C GLY A 301 11.51 -1.12 -21.79
N SER A 302 11.98 -0.96 -20.55
CA SER A 302 11.13 -0.47 -19.46
C SER A 302 10.85 1.02 -19.62
N ILE A 303 9.69 1.50 -19.15
CA ILE A 303 9.34 2.93 -19.20
C ILE A 303 10.13 3.71 -18.13
N ARG A 304 10.38 3.09 -16.97
CA ARG A 304 11.02 3.68 -15.78
C ARG A 304 11.89 2.62 -15.06
N PRO A 305 12.87 3.04 -14.22
CA PRO A 305 13.55 2.13 -13.33
C PRO A 305 12.61 1.57 -12.24
N ASP A 306 13.06 0.51 -11.57
CA ASP A 306 12.36 -0.12 -10.43
C ASP A 306 12.45 0.70 -9.14
N GLY A 307 12.92 1.95 -9.20
CA GLY A 307 13.08 2.81 -8.04
C GLY A 307 13.94 4.02 -8.31
N TRP A 308 14.13 4.85 -7.28
CA TRP A 308 15.04 6.00 -7.27
C TRP A 308 15.73 6.09 -5.91
N ALA A 309 16.96 6.58 -5.89
CA ALA A 309 17.69 6.85 -4.65
C ALA A 309 18.35 8.22 -4.74
N PHE A 310 17.96 9.14 -3.87
CA PHE A 310 18.47 10.50 -3.84
C PHE A 310 19.33 10.73 -2.60
N TRP A 311 20.53 11.25 -2.81
CA TRP A 311 21.50 11.53 -1.76
C TRP A 311 21.67 13.03 -1.55
N PHE A 312 21.63 13.44 -0.28
CA PHE A 312 21.81 14.81 0.20
C PHE A 312 23.23 14.96 0.76
N PRO A 313 24.19 15.55 0.02
CA PRO A 313 25.60 15.56 0.42
C PRO A 313 25.87 16.24 1.77
N SER A 314 25.15 17.33 2.06
CA SER A 314 25.35 18.15 3.28
C SER A 314 25.09 17.41 4.60
N THR A 315 24.26 16.37 4.56
CA THR A 315 23.91 15.55 5.73
C THR A 315 24.27 14.09 5.54
N ASN A 316 24.81 13.71 4.38
CA ASN A 316 24.99 12.32 3.97
C ASN A 316 23.71 11.49 4.17
N THR A 317 22.55 12.08 3.88
CA THR A 317 21.25 11.41 4.01
C THR A 317 20.86 10.83 2.66
N THR A 318 20.31 9.61 2.64
CA THR A 318 19.72 9.03 1.42
C THR A 318 18.22 8.80 1.63
N VAL A 319 17.42 9.18 0.65
CA VAL A 319 15.99 8.85 0.58
C VAL A 319 15.76 8.04 -0.69
N LEU A 320 15.20 6.84 -0.53
CA LEU A 320 15.11 5.83 -1.57
C LEU A 320 13.69 5.28 -1.67
N TYR A 321 13.28 4.95 -2.90
CA TYR A 321 12.10 4.16 -3.18
C TYR A 321 12.45 2.96 -4.05
N TYR A 322 11.89 1.79 -3.72
CA TYR A 322 11.95 0.57 -4.52
C TYR A 322 10.53 0.04 -4.80
N TRP A 323 10.25 -0.26 -6.07
CA TRP A 323 8.98 -0.83 -6.52
C TRP A 323 8.90 -2.31 -6.17
N SER A 324 8.02 -2.64 -5.24
CA SER A 324 7.63 -4.03 -4.96
C SER A 324 6.18 -4.06 -4.53
N ALA A 325 5.28 -4.08 -5.51
CA ALA A 325 3.86 -3.93 -5.25
C ALA A 325 3.26 -5.07 -4.41
N SER A 326 3.80 -6.30 -4.51
CA SER A 326 3.39 -7.46 -3.71
C SER A 326 4.24 -7.69 -2.47
N LEU A 327 5.39 -7.02 -2.31
CA LEU A 327 6.40 -7.34 -1.29
C LEU A 327 6.92 -8.78 -1.32
N CYS A 328 6.71 -9.51 -2.42
CA CYS A 328 7.23 -10.86 -2.61
C CYS A 328 8.58 -10.82 -3.34
N ASP A 329 9.36 -11.89 -3.18
CA ASP A 329 10.39 -12.22 -4.17
C ASP A 329 9.74 -12.68 -5.48
N LEU A 330 10.26 -12.17 -6.60
CA LEU A 330 9.73 -12.42 -7.93
C LEU A 330 10.85 -12.99 -8.81
N THR A 331 10.74 -14.27 -9.16
CA THR A 331 11.76 -14.96 -9.97
C THR A 331 11.12 -15.57 -11.22
N PRO A 332 11.68 -15.36 -12.43
CA PRO A 332 11.23 -16.08 -13.62
C PRO A 332 11.35 -17.59 -13.40
N ILE A 333 10.30 -18.36 -13.72
CA ILE A 333 10.32 -19.83 -13.58
C ILE A 333 11.33 -20.44 -14.56
N ASP A 334 11.42 -19.89 -15.77
CA ASP A 334 12.44 -20.23 -16.76
C ASP A 334 13.17 -18.95 -17.21
N PRO A 335 14.36 -18.66 -16.65
CA PRO A 335 15.14 -17.47 -16.98
C PRO A 335 15.55 -17.38 -18.45
N SER A 336 15.56 -18.49 -19.19
CA SER A 336 15.92 -18.51 -20.61
C SER A 336 14.77 -18.07 -21.52
N ASN A 337 13.53 -18.14 -21.02
CA ASN A 337 12.33 -17.80 -21.77
C ASN A 337 11.77 -16.43 -21.31
N PRO A 338 11.85 -15.36 -22.12
CA PRO A 338 11.34 -14.04 -21.76
C PRO A 338 9.80 -14.01 -21.60
N LYS A 339 9.12 -15.06 -22.09
CA LYS A 339 7.70 -15.29 -21.91
C LYS A 339 7.45 -16.37 -20.86
N THR A 340 8.32 -16.59 -19.90
CA THR A 340 7.98 -17.49 -18.79
C THR A 340 6.99 -16.84 -17.82
N GLU A 341 6.33 -17.66 -17.01
CA GLU A 341 5.63 -17.20 -15.82
C GLU A 341 6.64 -16.85 -14.72
N VAL A 342 6.23 -15.98 -13.80
CA VAL A 342 7.10 -15.52 -12.71
C VAL A 342 6.56 -16.10 -11.41
N SER A 343 7.40 -16.84 -10.69
CA SER A 343 7.06 -17.30 -9.35
C SER A 343 7.09 -16.13 -8.37
N MET A 344 5.94 -15.88 -7.74
CA MET A 344 5.75 -14.91 -6.69
C MET A 344 5.77 -15.63 -5.34
N HIS A 345 6.92 -15.56 -4.66
CA HIS A 345 7.15 -16.25 -3.39
C HIS A 345 6.52 -15.47 -2.25
N LEU A 346 5.41 -15.97 -1.72
CA LEU A 346 4.61 -15.29 -0.70
C LEU A 346 5.33 -15.23 0.66
N ASP A 347 6.29 -16.14 0.88
CA ASP A 347 7.05 -16.39 2.11
C ASP A 347 8.43 -15.73 2.14
N ARG A 348 8.81 -15.00 1.07
CA ARG A 348 10.16 -14.43 0.91
C ARG A 348 10.09 -12.94 0.57
N PRO A 349 10.95 -12.11 1.19
CA PRO A 349 11.00 -10.69 0.88
C PRO A 349 11.56 -10.44 -0.53
N PRO A 350 11.32 -9.27 -1.14
CA PRO A 350 11.88 -8.93 -2.43
C PRO A 350 13.41 -9.01 -2.41
N ALA A 351 14.02 -9.52 -3.47
CA ALA A 351 15.49 -9.64 -3.59
C ALA A 351 16.25 -8.35 -3.24
N PHE A 352 15.67 -7.18 -3.49
CA PHE A 352 16.22 -5.89 -3.09
C PHE A 352 16.49 -5.80 -1.58
N LEU A 353 15.52 -6.19 -0.74
CA LEU A 353 15.69 -6.15 0.71
C LEU A 353 16.76 -7.14 1.16
N GLN A 354 16.75 -8.36 0.60
CA GLN A 354 17.79 -9.35 0.91
C GLN A 354 19.20 -8.82 0.63
N ARG A 355 19.36 -8.05 -0.46
CA ARG A 355 20.65 -7.49 -0.88
C ARG A 355 21.05 -6.23 -0.12
N PHE A 356 20.12 -5.33 0.18
CA PHE A 356 20.46 -3.96 0.61
C PHE A 356 20.01 -3.60 2.04
N LEU A 357 19.38 -4.51 2.80
CA LEU A 357 18.90 -4.20 4.16
C LEU A 357 20.00 -3.62 5.06
N HIS A 358 21.24 -4.11 4.94
CA HIS A 358 22.40 -3.64 5.71
C HIS A 358 22.78 -2.17 5.46
N ARG A 359 22.20 -1.50 4.46
CA ARG A 359 22.41 -0.08 4.12
C ARG A 359 21.21 0.80 4.50
N ILE A 360 20.19 0.24 5.15
CA ILE A 360 18.93 0.92 5.46
C ILE A 360 18.85 1.17 6.96
N ASP A 361 18.52 2.40 7.34
CA ASP A 361 18.33 2.80 8.74
C ASP A 361 16.85 2.99 9.08
N VAL A 362 16.03 3.38 8.10
CA VAL A 362 14.57 3.47 8.23
C VAL A 362 13.94 2.77 7.03
N LEU A 363 13.15 1.72 7.30
CA LEU A 363 12.42 0.96 6.28
C LEU A 363 10.91 1.19 6.42
N VAL A 364 10.25 1.59 5.34
CA VAL A 364 8.79 1.74 5.28
C VAL A 364 8.25 0.81 4.21
N LEU A 365 7.52 -0.22 4.63
CA LEU A 365 6.87 -1.20 3.76
C LEU A 365 5.40 -0.82 3.52
N ASN A 366 4.92 -1.01 2.30
CA ASN A 366 3.47 -0.95 2.04
C ASN A 366 3.06 -1.88 0.88
N THR A 367 1.83 -2.40 0.96
CA THR A 367 1.20 -3.14 -0.13
C THR A 367 -0.32 -3.14 0.03
N GLY A 368 -1.07 -3.29 -1.06
CA GLY A 368 -2.52 -3.33 -0.99
C GLY A 368 -3.19 -3.46 -2.35
N HIS A 369 -3.35 -2.35 -3.06
CA HIS A 369 -4.25 -2.27 -4.22
C HIS A 369 -3.81 -3.11 -5.44
N HIS A 370 -2.55 -3.55 -5.49
CA HIS A 370 -2.06 -4.47 -6.50
C HIS A 370 -2.40 -5.94 -6.25
N TRP A 371 -2.89 -6.30 -5.06
CA TRP A 371 -3.43 -7.63 -4.77
C TRP A 371 -4.81 -7.77 -5.38
N ASN A 372 -4.84 -8.05 -6.69
CA ASN A 372 -6.05 -8.41 -7.43
C ASN A 372 -5.70 -9.35 -8.60
N ARG A 373 -6.66 -10.20 -8.99
CA ARG A 373 -6.46 -11.22 -10.03
C ARG A 373 -5.99 -10.61 -11.36
N GLY A 374 -6.54 -9.46 -11.75
CA GLY A 374 -6.17 -8.79 -13.00
C GLY A 374 -4.69 -8.43 -13.05
N LYS A 375 -4.15 -7.84 -11.96
CA LYS A 375 -2.73 -7.49 -11.87
C LYS A 375 -1.83 -8.72 -11.79
N LEU A 376 -2.20 -9.75 -11.04
CA LEU A 376 -1.40 -10.98 -10.98
C LEU A 376 -1.33 -11.66 -12.36
N ASN A 377 -2.46 -11.78 -13.05
CA ASN A 377 -2.52 -12.36 -14.39
C ASN A 377 -1.73 -11.53 -15.42
N ALA A 378 -1.89 -10.20 -15.40
CA ALA A 378 -1.17 -9.32 -16.32
C ALA A 378 0.36 -9.38 -16.13
N ASN A 379 0.82 -9.57 -14.89
CA ASN A 379 2.23 -9.78 -14.59
C ASN A 379 2.68 -11.25 -14.69
N ARG A 380 1.75 -12.17 -14.99
CA ARG A 380 2.02 -13.62 -15.12
C ARG A 380 2.61 -14.23 -13.85
N TRP A 381 2.14 -13.73 -12.72
CA TRP A 381 2.58 -14.16 -11.40
C TRP A 381 1.84 -15.42 -10.96
N VAL A 382 2.61 -16.44 -10.59
CA VAL A 382 2.12 -17.68 -10.00
C VAL A 382 2.57 -17.72 -8.55
N MET A 383 1.66 -17.98 -7.62
CA MET A 383 1.96 -17.97 -6.19
C MET A 383 2.79 -19.19 -5.79
N TYR A 384 3.88 -18.95 -5.06
CA TYR A 384 4.80 -19.97 -4.55
C TYR A 384 4.95 -19.83 -3.03
N VAL A 385 5.14 -20.96 -2.35
CA VAL A 385 5.49 -21.06 -0.93
C VAL A 385 6.45 -22.24 -0.76
N GLY A 386 7.51 -22.09 0.04
CA GLY A 386 8.50 -23.16 0.25
C GLY A 386 9.22 -23.55 -1.05
N GLY A 387 9.32 -22.63 -2.02
CA GLY A 387 9.96 -22.88 -3.31
C GLY A 387 9.15 -23.75 -4.29
N ARG A 388 7.87 -24.02 -4.03
CA ARG A 388 6.97 -24.79 -4.91
C ARG A 388 5.69 -24.01 -5.20
N PRO A 389 4.97 -24.31 -6.29
CA PRO A 389 3.65 -23.74 -6.53
C PRO A 389 2.73 -23.95 -5.33
N ASN A 390 2.04 -22.89 -4.90
CA ASN A 390 1.16 -22.94 -3.76
C ASN A 390 -0.08 -23.81 -4.07
N THR A 391 -0.29 -24.86 -3.28
CA THR A 391 -1.44 -25.76 -3.37
C THR A 391 -2.45 -25.56 -2.24
N ASN A 392 -2.14 -24.73 -1.24
CA ASN A 392 -3.01 -24.45 -0.11
C ASN A 392 -4.12 -23.48 -0.50
N ARG A 393 -5.36 -23.97 -0.51
CA ARG A 393 -6.54 -23.21 -0.93
C ARG A 393 -6.78 -21.92 -0.13
N ARG A 394 -6.39 -21.86 1.15
CA ARG A 394 -6.59 -20.67 2.01
C ARG A 394 -5.64 -19.52 1.72
N ILE A 395 -4.52 -19.81 1.06
CA ILE A 395 -3.53 -18.80 0.65
C ILE A 395 -3.40 -18.74 -0.87
N ALA A 396 -4.32 -19.40 -1.60
CA ALA A 396 -4.46 -19.31 -3.05
C ALA A 396 -5.44 -18.22 -3.47
N ASP A 397 -6.36 -17.81 -2.59
CA ASP A 397 -7.16 -16.60 -2.81
C ASP A 397 -6.32 -15.35 -2.54
N ILE A 398 -6.69 -14.25 -3.20
CA ILE A 398 -5.92 -13.01 -3.19
C ILE A 398 -5.81 -12.39 -1.79
N ALA A 399 -6.88 -12.44 -0.99
CA ALA A 399 -6.89 -11.84 0.33
C ALA A 399 -6.06 -12.67 1.31
N GLY A 400 -6.22 -13.99 1.29
CA GLY A 400 -5.43 -14.94 2.06
C GLY A 400 -3.94 -14.87 1.70
N ALA A 401 -3.61 -14.83 0.42
CA ALA A 401 -2.23 -14.68 -0.06
C ALA A 401 -1.60 -13.37 0.41
N LYS A 402 -2.30 -12.24 0.27
CA LYS A 402 -1.85 -10.93 0.77
C LYS A 402 -1.55 -10.99 2.26
N ASN A 403 -2.51 -11.51 3.04
CA ASN A 403 -2.38 -11.57 4.49
C ASN A 403 -1.18 -12.43 4.90
N PHE A 404 -1.02 -13.60 4.28
CA PHE A 404 0.13 -14.47 4.50
C PHE A 404 1.46 -13.77 4.16
N THR A 405 1.53 -13.05 3.04
CA THR A 405 2.75 -12.32 2.66
C THR A 405 3.09 -11.20 3.63
N ILE A 406 2.10 -10.41 4.07
CA ILE A 406 2.35 -9.33 5.03
C ILE A 406 2.89 -9.90 6.35
N HIS A 407 2.31 -10.98 6.86
CA HIS A 407 2.84 -11.67 8.05
C HIS A 407 4.27 -12.20 7.81
N SER A 408 4.51 -12.84 6.66
CA SER A 408 5.80 -13.42 6.31
C SER A 408 6.91 -12.37 6.23
N ILE A 409 6.67 -11.24 5.54
CA ILE A 409 7.67 -10.19 5.42
C ILE A 409 7.90 -9.46 6.74
N VAL A 410 6.85 -9.21 7.54
CA VAL A 410 7.01 -8.59 8.87
C VAL A 410 7.84 -9.48 9.79
N HIS A 411 7.56 -10.78 9.81
CA HIS A 411 8.33 -11.72 10.60
C HIS A 411 9.78 -11.83 10.11
N TRP A 412 10.00 -11.86 8.78
CA TRP A 412 11.33 -11.81 8.21
C TRP A 412 12.09 -10.55 8.64
N VAL A 413 11.49 -9.36 8.51
CA VAL A 413 12.14 -8.10 8.95
C VAL A 413 12.45 -8.14 10.44
N ASP A 414 11.50 -8.58 11.28
CA ASP A 414 11.73 -8.68 12.72
C ASP A 414 12.93 -9.57 13.04
N SER A 415 13.06 -10.72 12.37
CA SER A 415 14.22 -11.61 12.52
C SER A 415 15.56 -10.97 12.14
N GLN A 416 15.55 -9.93 11.31
CA GLN A 416 16.77 -9.19 10.93
C GLN A 416 17.13 -8.07 11.91
N LEU A 417 16.17 -7.53 12.67
CA LEU A 417 16.42 -6.41 13.60
C LEU A 417 17.51 -6.67 14.65
N PRO A 418 17.70 -7.89 15.22
CA PRO A 418 18.86 -8.16 16.09
C PRO A 418 20.21 -7.97 15.38
N LYS A 419 20.27 -8.21 14.07
CA LYS A 419 21.50 -8.08 13.27
C LYS A 419 21.76 -6.62 12.85
N TYR A 420 20.71 -5.81 12.80
CA TYR A 420 20.75 -4.40 12.41
C TYR A 420 20.06 -3.52 13.46
N PRO A 421 20.65 -3.35 14.66
CA PRO A 421 19.99 -2.68 15.78
C PRO A 421 19.65 -1.20 15.53
N GLY A 422 20.27 -0.56 14.52
CA GLY A 422 19.94 0.80 14.10
C GLY A 422 18.72 0.91 13.17
N LEU A 423 18.25 -0.21 12.61
CA LEU A 423 17.14 -0.23 11.66
C LEU A 423 15.79 -0.01 12.38
N LYS A 424 15.09 1.07 12.03
CA LYS A 424 13.68 1.28 12.39
C LYS A 424 12.80 0.83 11.22
N ALA A 425 11.99 -0.22 11.42
CA ALA A 425 11.10 -0.74 10.38
C ALA A 425 9.63 -0.42 10.66
N PHE A 426 8.90 -0.08 9.60
CA PHE A 426 7.48 0.26 9.62
C PHE A 426 6.73 -0.54 8.57
N LEU A 427 5.56 -1.08 8.93
CA LEU A 427 4.54 -1.47 7.97
C LEU A 427 3.47 -0.37 7.95
N ARG A 428 3.29 0.28 6.80
CA ARG A 428 2.22 1.24 6.60
C ARG A 428 0.92 0.51 6.26
N THR A 429 -0.15 0.90 6.94
CA THR A 429 -1.48 0.37 6.67
C THR A 429 -1.99 0.78 5.28
N ILE A 430 -3.07 0.12 4.83
CA ILE A 430 -3.67 0.36 3.53
C ILE A 430 -4.20 1.79 3.41
N SER A 431 -3.85 2.47 2.32
CA SER A 431 -4.47 3.74 1.96
C SER A 431 -5.88 3.47 1.41
N PRO A 432 -6.91 4.17 1.89
CA PRO A 432 -8.29 3.98 1.42
C PRO A 432 -8.46 4.46 -0.02
N ARG A 433 -9.60 4.06 -0.60
CA ARG A 433 -10.12 4.54 -1.88
C ARG A 433 -11.54 5.06 -1.65
N HIS A 434 -11.96 6.08 -2.38
CA HIS A 434 -13.28 6.71 -2.20
C HIS A 434 -14.09 6.74 -3.49
N PHE A 435 -14.44 5.57 -4.03
CA PHE A 435 -15.35 5.51 -5.17
C PHE A 435 -16.81 5.57 -4.70
N PHE A 436 -17.59 6.47 -5.30
CA PHE A 436 -19.02 6.59 -5.14
C PHE A 436 -19.74 6.22 -6.45
N ASN A 437 -20.95 5.66 -6.36
CA ASN A 437 -21.80 5.30 -7.51
C ASN A 437 -21.17 4.34 -8.53
N GLY A 438 -20.19 3.55 -8.12
CA GLY A 438 -19.48 2.59 -8.96
C GLY A 438 -18.07 2.34 -8.44
N ASP A 439 -17.27 1.64 -9.23
CA ASP A 439 -15.84 1.43 -9.02
C ASP A 439 -15.06 2.05 -10.20
N TRP A 440 -13.73 1.96 -10.16
CA TRP A 440 -12.82 2.50 -11.19
C TRP A 440 -13.17 2.09 -12.63
N ASN A 441 -13.81 0.94 -12.83
CA ASN A 441 -14.19 0.38 -14.13
C ASN A 441 -15.71 0.39 -14.41
N THR A 442 -16.52 0.92 -13.49
CA THR A 442 -17.99 0.90 -13.59
C THR A 442 -18.59 2.30 -13.41
N GLY A 443 -17.81 3.34 -13.65
CA GLY A 443 -18.26 4.74 -13.60
C GLY A 443 -18.22 5.37 -12.21
N GLY A 444 -17.49 4.79 -11.26
CA GLY A 444 -17.32 5.36 -9.93
C GLY A 444 -16.58 6.71 -9.95
N SER A 445 -16.94 7.61 -9.04
CA SER A 445 -16.37 8.96 -8.94
C SER A 445 -15.96 9.34 -7.52
N CYS A 446 -15.19 10.43 -7.40
CA CYS A 446 -14.73 11.05 -6.16
C CYS A 446 -14.63 12.57 -6.35
N ASP A 447 -15.72 13.20 -6.79
CA ASP A 447 -15.78 14.63 -7.09
C ASP A 447 -16.03 15.52 -5.86
N ASN A 448 -15.95 14.99 -4.65
CA ASN A 448 -16.11 15.80 -3.45
C ASN A 448 -14.94 16.79 -3.35
N THR A 449 -15.24 18.09 -3.44
CA THR A 449 -14.23 19.18 -3.35
C THR A 449 -14.26 19.90 -2.00
N THR A 450 -15.26 19.59 -1.16
CA THR A 450 -15.44 20.26 0.12
C THR A 450 -14.59 19.55 1.18
N PRO A 451 -13.73 20.27 1.93
CA PRO A 451 -12.94 19.70 3.02
C PRO A 451 -13.82 19.39 4.24
N VAL A 452 -14.76 18.46 4.08
CA VAL A 452 -15.69 18.00 5.13
C VAL A 452 -14.98 17.26 6.26
N SER A 453 -13.68 17.03 6.12
CA SER A 453 -12.82 16.39 7.11
C SER A 453 -12.52 17.28 8.32
N VAL A 454 -12.65 18.61 8.21
CA VAL A 454 -12.39 19.54 9.32
C VAL A 454 -13.22 19.19 10.55
N GLY A 455 -12.55 18.99 11.68
CA GLY A 455 -13.17 18.62 12.95
C GLY A 455 -13.54 17.14 13.07
N LYS A 456 -13.43 16.33 12.01
CA LYS A 456 -13.63 14.88 12.11
C LYS A 456 -12.48 14.23 12.88
N GLU A 457 -12.84 13.31 13.76
CA GLU A 457 -11.93 12.68 14.70
C GLU A 457 -11.78 11.17 14.45
N VAL A 458 -10.62 10.63 14.83
CA VAL A 458 -10.41 9.19 15.01
C VAL A 458 -10.07 8.97 16.49
N MET A 459 -10.94 8.24 17.19
CA MET A 459 -10.85 8.08 18.64
C MET A 459 -10.56 6.64 19.08
N ARG A 460 -10.63 5.68 18.16
CA ARG A 460 -10.33 4.27 18.42
C ARG A 460 -8.82 4.04 18.53
N ASP A 461 -8.42 3.14 19.43
CA ASP A 461 -7.03 2.70 19.55
C ASP A 461 -6.65 1.65 18.50
N GLU A 462 -7.61 0.82 18.11
CA GLU A 462 -7.39 -0.23 17.12
C GLU A 462 -7.29 0.33 15.70
N SER A 463 -6.39 -0.24 14.91
CA SER A 463 -6.24 0.10 13.51
C SER A 463 -7.47 -0.29 12.70
N SER A 464 -7.75 0.49 11.66
CA SER A 464 -8.78 0.16 10.66
C SER A 464 -8.32 -0.91 9.67
N ASP A 465 -7.01 -1.18 9.64
CA ASP A 465 -6.39 -2.25 8.87
C ASP A 465 -5.96 -3.36 9.82
N SER A 466 -6.89 -4.27 10.11
CA SER A 466 -6.65 -5.40 11.00
C SER A 466 -5.57 -6.34 10.46
N SER A 467 -5.41 -6.45 9.13
CA SER A 467 -4.40 -7.29 8.50
C SER A 467 -2.99 -6.76 8.80
N ALA A 468 -2.74 -5.48 8.57
CA ALA A 468 -1.44 -4.87 8.86
C ALA A 468 -1.14 -4.80 10.37
N SER A 469 -2.13 -4.42 11.19
CA SER A 469 -1.95 -4.31 12.64
C SER A 469 -1.71 -5.66 13.32
N ARG A 470 -2.40 -6.73 12.90
CA ARG A 470 -2.14 -8.09 13.39
C ARG A 470 -0.79 -8.63 12.94
N ALA A 471 -0.34 -8.29 11.73
CA ALA A 471 0.96 -8.75 11.23
C ALA A 471 2.13 -8.22 12.05
N VAL A 472 2.05 -6.97 12.54
CA VAL A 472 3.09 -6.37 13.39
C VAL A 472 2.96 -6.70 14.87
N TRP A 473 1.80 -7.21 15.31
CA TRP A 473 1.54 -7.50 16.71
C TRP A 473 2.59 -8.46 17.29
N GLY A 474 3.19 -8.08 18.42
CA GLY A 474 4.23 -8.88 19.08
C GLY A 474 5.60 -8.84 18.39
N THR A 475 5.77 -8.05 17.34
CA THR A 475 7.06 -7.83 16.66
C THR A 475 7.64 -6.46 17.02
N ARG A 476 8.88 -6.20 16.63
CA ARG A 476 9.53 -4.87 16.73
C ARG A 476 9.30 -4.00 15.50
N VAL A 477 8.62 -4.51 14.46
CA VAL A 477 8.19 -3.70 13.32
C VAL A 477 7.03 -2.82 13.79
N LYS A 478 7.11 -1.51 13.53
CA LYS A 478 6.09 -0.55 13.96
C LYS A 478 4.96 -0.46 12.93
N LEU A 479 3.75 -0.16 13.39
CA LEU A 479 2.64 0.20 12.50
C LEU A 479 2.71 1.69 12.17
N LEU A 480 2.77 2.04 10.88
CA LEU A 480 2.48 3.40 10.43
C LEU A 480 1.01 3.47 10.02
N ASP A 481 0.14 3.74 10.99
CA ASP A 481 -1.32 3.71 10.79
C ASP A 481 -1.83 5.00 10.15
N ILE A 482 -2.20 4.89 8.87
CA ILE A 482 -2.70 6.00 8.06
C ILE A 482 -4.14 5.76 7.57
N THR A 483 -4.73 4.60 7.83
CA THR A 483 -5.97 4.19 7.15
C THR A 483 -7.14 5.04 7.63
N ALA A 484 -7.38 5.08 8.94
CA ALA A 484 -8.51 5.80 9.53
C ALA A 484 -8.48 7.30 9.18
N ILE A 485 -7.31 7.92 9.35
CA ILE A 485 -7.14 9.36 9.15
C ILE A 485 -7.33 9.74 7.68
N SER A 486 -6.89 8.88 6.75
CA SER A 486 -7.00 9.12 5.31
C SER A 486 -8.42 8.83 4.81
N GLN A 487 -9.18 8.00 5.51
CA GLN A 487 -10.57 7.65 5.15
C GLN A 487 -11.54 8.80 5.38
N LEU A 488 -11.09 9.82 6.12
CA LEU A 488 -11.82 11.07 6.31
C LEU A 488 -11.56 12.08 5.19
N ARG A 489 -10.63 11.80 4.26
CA ARG A 489 -10.03 12.78 3.34
C ARG A 489 -10.42 12.57 1.88
N ASP A 490 -11.65 12.15 1.60
CA ASP A 490 -12.12 11.86 0.24
C ASP A 490 -11.88 13.00 -0.75
N GLU A 491 -11.86 14.25 -0.26
CA GLU A 491 -11.56 15.45 -1.07
C GLU A 491 -10.12 15.55 -1.60
N GLY A 492 -9.19 14.75 -1.06
CA GLY A 492 -7.77 14.80 -1.42
C GLY A 492 -7.37 13.98 -2.66
N HIS A 493 -8.30 13.21 -3.23
CA HIS A 493 -8.02 12.36 -4.40
C HIS A 493 -7.82 13.17 -5.68
N ILE A 494 -7.17 12.54 -6.67
CA ILE A 494 -6.94 13.13 -7.98
C ILE A 494 -8.24 13.31 -8.76
N SER A 495 -9.21 12.42 -8.58
CA SER A 495 -10.51 12.48 -9.27
C SER A 495 -10.30 12.44 -10.79
N ARG A 496 -11.06 13.25 -11.55
CA ARG A 496 -11.00 13.39 -13.01
C ARG A 496 -9.78 14.17 -13.52
N TYR A 497 -8.98 14.74 -12.63
CA TYR A 497 -7.92 15.66 -13.03
C TYR A 497 -6.67 14.91 -13.51
N SER A 498 -6.39 14.98 -14.80
CA SER A 498 -5.20 14.36 -15.39
C SER A 498 -4.73 15.18 -16.59
N ILE A 499 -3.43 15.15 -16.86
CA ILE A 499 -2.83 15.77 -18.06
C ILE A 499 -3.37 15.11 -19.34
N LYS A 500 -3.70 13.83 -19.28
CA LYS A 500 -4.35 13.06 -20.36
C LYS A 500 -5.69 12.55 -19.85
N ALA A 501 -6.61 13.46 -19.56
CA ALA A 501 -7.93 13.08 -19.07
C ALA A 501 -8.64 12.16 -20.07
N THR A 502 -8.99 10.95 -19.62
CA THR A 502 -9.90 10.08 -20.35
C THR A 502 -11.32 10.37 -19.85
N PRO A 503 -12.25 10.80 -20.71
CA PRO A 503 -13.62 11.06 -20.30
C PRO A 503 -14.24 9.87 -19.56
N GLY A 504 -14.87 10.13 -18.41
CA GLY A 504 -15.54 9.10 -17.61
C GLY A 504 -14.64 8.27 -16.69
N VAL A 505 -13.32 8.47 -16.68
CA VAL A 505 -12.39 7.77 -15.78
C VAL A 505 -11.91 8.70 -14.68
N GLN A 506 -12.01 8.26 -13.42
CA GLN A 506 -11.49 8.99 -12.26
C GLN A 506 -10.49 8.15 -11.46
N ASP A 507 -9.49 8.83 -10.92
CA ASP A 507 -8.54 8.25 -9.99
C ASP A 507 -8.92 8.60 -8.54
N CYS A 508 -9.67 7.68 -7.92
CA CYS A 508 -10.12 7.76 -6.52
C CYS A 508 -9.31 6.86 -5.59
N LEU A 509 -8.09 6.53 -6.02
CA LEU A 509 -7.13 5.70 -5.28
C LEU A 509 -5.90 6.51 -4.92
N HIS A 510 -5.37 7.25 -5.89
CA HIS A 510 -4.20 8.10 -5.73
C HIS A 510 -4.58 9.49 -5.20
N TRP A 511 -3.62 10.16 -4.57
CA TRP A 511 -3.80 11.45 -3.93
C TRP A 511 -3.14 12.56 -4.72
N CYS A 512 -3.73 13.75 -4.67
CA CYS A 512 -3.03 14.95 -5.09
C CYS A 512 -1.87 15.27 -4.14
N LEU A 513 -0.80 15.86 -4.70
CA LEU A 513 0.34 16.36 -3.95
C LEU A 513 0.58 17.86 -4.24
N PRO A 514 0.77 18.72 -3.21
CA PRO A 514 0.74 18.43 -1.76
C PRO A 514 -0.63 17.97 -1.27
N GLY A 515 -0.66 17.20 -0.18
CA GLY A 515 -1.91 16.57 0.28
C GLY A 515 -1.73 15.47 1.33
N VAL A 516 -2.62 14.47 1.30
CA VAL A 516 -2.73 13.41 2.32
C VAL A 516 -1.41 12.65 2.57
N PRO A 517 -0.60 12.29 1.56
CA PRO A 517 0.69 11.64 1.80
C PRO A 517 1.71 12.49 2.57
N ASP A 518 1.56 13.82 2.59
CA ASP A 518 2.42 14.70 3.41
C ASP A 518 2.21 14.40 4.89
N THR A 519 0.95 14.22 5.31
CA THR A 519 0.62 13.83 6.69
C THR A 519 1.18 12.44 7.03
N TRP A 520 1.20 11.49 6.10
CA TRP A 520 1.82 10.18 6.35
C TRP A 520 3.32 10.31 6.67
N ASN A 521 4.00 11.25 6.01
CA ASN A 521 5.40 11.56 6.25
C ASN A 521 5.63 12.33 7.57
N GLU A 522 4.68 13.15 7.99
CA GLU A 522 4.70 13.77 9.33
C GLU A 522 4.54 12.73 10.43
N LEU A 523 3.62 11.77 10.27
CA LEU A 523 3.48 10.65 11.21
C LEU A 523 4.72 9.77 11.26
N LEU A 524 5.35 9.52 10.10
CA LEU A 524 6.62 8.82 10.04
C LEU A 524 7.71 9.62 10.77
N PHE A 525 7.80 10.92 10.49
CA PHE A 525 8.80 11.81 11.09
C PHE A 525 8.69 11.79 12.62
N ALA A 526 7.48 11.90 13.17
CA ALA A 526 7.25 11.85 14.61
C ALA A 526 7.69 10.53 15.27
N GLN A 527 7.63 9.41 14.55
CA GLN A 527 7.97 8.08 15.06
C GLN A 527 9.42 7.65 14.85
N ILE A 528 10.15 8.35 13.98
CA ILE A 528 11.60 8.15 13.81
C ILE A 528 12.43 9.05 14.74
N LEU A 529 11.78 9.96 15.48
CA LEU A 529 12.39 10.72 16.58
C LEU A 529 12.98 9.79 17.65
#